data_AF-A0A8H5L0U0-F1
#
_entry.id   AF-A0A8H5L0U0-F1
#
_cell.length_a   1.000
_cell.length_b   1.000
_cell.length_c   1.000
_cell.angle_alpha   90.00
_cell.angle_beta   90.00
_cell.angle_gamma   90.00
#
_symmetry.space_group_name_H-M   'P 1'
#
loop_
_entity.id
_entity.type
_entity.pdbx_description
1 polymer ?
#
loop_
_entity_poly.entity_id
_entity_poly.type
_entity_poly.pdbx_seq_one_letter_code
_entity_poly.pdbx_strand_id
1 'polypeptide(L)'
;MLLQDLATEIIQLIVQNLSVRSDLNAFCRTNKRFHHIANELVYHRDAHWRCNALQWGSEEGLVPVVERSLDHGADVNYIINHMDETALFPAVRKQHWDIVHLLLTRGADVHRRNKVGDNLVYFAVSSGSYDLVKLMLDQCVDSNSHVEGDVPPLLLAVRRGYLDIVRLLFDSGAYIDDSDDWGETPLHVAVGASQHDILSFFIEKDVFRQDKTGTRGADALEMAVIRGDMPTLTLLLEGGADPLVRRWTRHHAIITAALAREDGMAILMTERLVVEPGFLDEHGKELFWYAVKGRCQRYTRYLMDKGLDPDRDLWKEVDGSMVGGSALVVEMLGAGVLKA
;
A
#
# COMPACT_ATOMS: atom_id res chain seq x y z
N MET A 1 -18.95 55.78 -18.56
CA MET A 1 -17.90 54.89 -19.07
C MET A 1 -17.28 54.24 -17.85
N LEU A 2 -17.77 53.06 -17.50
CA LEU A 2 -17.43 52.41 -16.24
C LEU A 2 -15.98 51.93 -16.31
N LEU A 3 -15.28 51.87 -15.17
CA LEU A 3 -13.89 51.40 -15.09
C LEU A 3 -13.68 50.02 -15.75
N GLN A 4 -14.73 49.20 -15.81
CA GLN A 4 -14.79 47.94 -16.54
C GLN A 4 -14.67 48.11 -18.06
N ASP A 5 -15.37 49.08 -18.66
CA ASP A 5 -15.33 49.31 -20.12
C ASP A 5 -13.93 49.71 -20.58
N LEU A 6 -13.25 50.54 -19.78
CA LEU A 6 -11.89 50.99 -20.04
C LEU A 6 -10.88 49.85 -19.89
N ALA A 7 -11.03 49.01 -18.85
CA ALA A 7 -10.19 47.84 -18.66
C ALA A 7 -10.36 46.84 -19.82
N THR A 8 -11.60 46.64 -20.29
CA THR A 8 -11.95 45.81 -21.43
C THR A 8 -11.31 46.32 -22.73
N GLU A 9 -11.37 47.62 -23.02
CA GLU A 9 -10.71 48.21 -24.20
C GLU A 9 -9.19 48.09 -24.15
N ILE A 10 -8.58 48.37 -22.99
CA ILE A 10 -7.12 48.23 -22.80
C ILE A 10 -6.69 46.78 -23.04
N ILE A 11 -7.48 45.82 -22.56
CA ILE A 11 -7.20 44.39 -22.74
C ILE A 11 -7.35 43.97 -24.20
N GLN A 12 -8.37 44.45 -24.91
CA GLN A 12 -8.51 44.22 -26.35
C GLN A 12 -7.32 44.77 -27.14
N LEU A 13 -6.84 45.97 -26.79
CA LEU A 13 -5.66 46.57 -27.41
C LEU A 13 -4.38 45.79 -27.09
N ILE A 14 -4.20 45.31 -25.86
CA ILE A 14 -3.05 44.48 -25.48
C ILE A 14 -3.06 43.17 -26.27
N VAL A 15 -4.21 42.51 -26.38
CA VAL A 15 -4.37 41.24 -27.10
C VAL A 15 -4.16 41.40 -28.61
N GLN A 16 -4.60 42.52 -29.19
CA GLN A 16 -4.36 42.84 -30.60
C GLN A 16 -2.90 43.18 -30.91
N ASN A 17 -2.16 43.71 -29.92
CA ASN A 17 -0.76 44.13 -30.08
C ASN A 17 0.28 43.11 -29.59
N LEU A 18 -0.13 42.05 -28.90
CA LEU A 18 0.75 40.93 -28.57
C LEU A 18 1.00 40.12 -29.85
N SER A 19 2.10 40.47 -30.52
CA SER A 19 2.54 39.88 -31.78
C SER A 19 2.92 38.39 -31.64
N VAL A 20 3.16 37.91 -30.42
CA VAL A 20 3.52 36.52 -30.14
C VAL A 20 2.61 35.90 -29.08
N ARG A 21 2.01 34.76 -29.43
CA ARG A 21 1.07 33.99 -28.59
C ARG A 21 1.66 33.55 -27.23
N SER A 22 2.98 33.55 -27.07
CA SER A 22 3.69 33.23 -25.81
C SER A 22 3.56 34.31 -24.74
N ASP A 23 3.46 35.58 -25.16
CA ASP A 23 3.64 36.71 -24.27
C ASP A 23 2.38 37.00 -23.46
N LEU A 24 1.20 36.74 -24.06
CA LEU A 24 -0.07 36.76 -23.34
C LEU A 24 -0.11 35.67 -22.25
N ASN A 25 0.41 34.47 -22.52
CA ASN A 25 0.46 33.38 -21.55
C ASN A 25 1.43 33.69 -20.39
N ALA A 26 2.61 34.22 -20.68
CA ALA A 26 3.56 34.66 -19.64
C ALA A 26 3.00 35.82 -18.79
N PHE A 27 2.32 36.76 -19.42
CA PHE A 27 1.67 37.89 -18.74
C PHE A 27 0.51 37.45 -17.85
N CYS A 28 -0.32 36.52 -18.32
CA CYS A 28 -1.45 36.07 -17.52
C CYS A 28 -1.03 35.12 -16.38
N ARG A 29 0.08 34.35 -16.55
CA ARG A 29 0.74 33.62 -15.44
C ARG A 29 1.20 34.53 -14.31
N THR A 30 1.60 35.76 -14.61
CA THR A 30 2.05 36.74 -13.61
C THR A 30 0.90 37.55 -13.00
N ASN A 31 -0.28 37.59 -13.65
CA ASN A 31 -1.44 38.36 -13.18
C ASN A 31 -2.74 37.54 -13.20
N LYS A 32 -3.04 36.84 -12.09
CA LYS A 32 -4.22 35.96 -11.95
C LYS A 32 -5.57 36.67 -12.21
N ARG A 33 -5.70 37.98 -11.89
CA ARG A 33 -6.92 38.76 -12.15
C ARG A 33 -7.17 39.05 -13.63
N PHE A 34 -6.11 39.13 -14.43
CA PHE A 34 -6.18 39.46 -15.86
C PHE A 34 -6.74 38.30 -16.68
N HIS A 35 -6.56 37.07 -16.20
CA HIS A 35 -7.08 35.86 -16.84
C HIS A 35 -8.63 35.82 -16.87
N HIS A 36 -9.32 36.28 -15.83
CA HIS A 36 -10.79 36.32 -15.84
C HIS A 36 -11.32 37.20 -16.97
N ILE A 37 -10.67 38.33 -17.22
CA ILE A 37 -11.07 39.29 -18.25
C ILE A 37 -10.64 38.81 -19.65
N ALA A 38 -9.44 38.23 -19.77
CA ALA A 38 -9.00 37.60 -21.02
C ALA A 38 -9.89 36.42 -21.42
N ASN A 39 -10.41 35.66 -20.45
CA ASN A 39 -11.36 34.57 -20.70
C ASN A 39 -12.68 35.09 -21.28
N GLU A 40 -13.21 36.20 -20.76
CA GLU A 40 -14.45 36.80 -21.29
C GLU A 40 -14.30 37.43 -22.68
N LEU A 41 -13.12 37.94 -23.04
CA LEU A 41 -12.97 38.76 -24.25
C LEU A 41 -12.25 38.06 -25.40
N VAL A 42 -11.36 37.12 -25.10
CA VAL A 42 -10.39 36.57 -26.06
C VAL A 42 -10.59 35.07 -26.24
N TYR A 43 -10.74 34.33 -25.15
CA TYR A 43 -10.69 32.87 -25.20
C TYR A 43 -11.88 32.24 -25.93
N HIS A 44 -13.04 32.91 -26.02
CA HIS A 44 -14.18 32.37 -26.77
C HIS A 44 -13.97 32.27 -28.29
N ARG A 45 -13.03 33.04 -28.89
CA ARG A 45 -12.89 33.15 -30.34
C ARG A 45 -12.00 32.08 -31.00
N ASP A 46 -11.11 31.43 -30.26
CA ASP A 46 -10.10 30.51 -30.81
C ASP A 46 -9.99 29.25 -29.94
N ALA A 47 -10.06 28.08 -30.59
CA ALA A 47 -10.04 26.77 -29.94
C ALA A 47 -8.76 26.53 -29.12
N HIS A 48 -7.60 27.01 -29.60
CA HIS A 48 -6.33 26.83 -28.91
C HIS A 48 -6.31 27.55 -27.54
N TRP A 49 -6.90 28.74 -27.48
CA TRP A 49 -6.97 29.53 -26.25
C TRP A 49 -7.94 28.96 -25.22
N ARG A 50 -9.06 28.37 -25.66
CA ARG A 50 -9.97 27.64 -24.77
C ARG A 50 -9.27 26.47 -24.08
N CYS A 51 -8.45 25.73 -24.81
CA CYS A 51 -7.70 24.61 -24.23
C CYS A 51 -6.55 25.08 -23.30
N ASN A 52 -5.91 26.21 -23.59
CA ASN A 52 -4.93 26.81 -22.67
C ASN A 52 -5.58 27.33 -21.37
N ALA A 53 -6.78 27.93 -21.48
CA ALA A 53 -7.55 28.36 -20.31
C ALA A 53 -8.01 27.16 -19.47
N LEU A 54 -8.42 26.07 -20.13
CA LEU A 54 -8.76 24.80 -19.49
C LEU A 54 -7.56 24.19 -18.74
N GLN A 55 -6.39 24.15 -19.38
CA GLN A 55 -5.13 23.72 -18.75
C GLN A 55 -4.85 24.52 -17.48
N TRP A 56 -4.77 25.83 -17.61
CA TRP A 56 -4.36 26.70 -16.51
C TRP A 56 -5.39 26.70 -15.38
N GLY A 57 -6.68 26.72 -15.71
CA GLY A 57 -7.74 26.60 -14.72
C GLY A 57 -7.63 25.29 -13.93
N SER A 58 -7.28 24.20 -14.60
CA SER A 58 -7.07 22.89 -13.98
C SER A 58 -5.80 22.82 -13.13
N GLU A 59 -4.76 23.53 -13.55
CA GLU A 59 -3.49 23.64 -12.82
C GLU A 59 -3.56 24.56 -11.60
N GLU A 60 -4.40 25.59 -11.61
CA GLU A 60 -4.51 26.55 -10.51
C GLU A 60 -5.72 26.33 -9.60
N GLY A 61 -6.60 25.38 -9.91
CA GLY A 61 -7.79 25.11 -9.10
C GLY A 61 -8.95 26.07 -9.33
N LEU A 62 -9.05 26.66 -10.52
CA LEU A 62 -10.05 27.69 -10.83
C LEU A 62 -11.27 27.08 -11.54
N VAL A 63 -12.19 26.53 -10.73
CA VAL A 63 -13.44 25.91 -11.22
C VAL A 63 -14.21 26.79 -12.21
N PRO A 64 -14.44 28.11 -11.96
CA PRO A 64 -15.20 28.95 -12.90
C PRO A 64 -14.52 29.13 -14.26
N VAL A 65 -13.19 29.04 -14.30
CA VAL A 65 -12.40 29.15 -15.55
C VAL A 65 -12.52 27.86 -16.34
N VAL A 66 -12.41 26.71 -15.68
CA VAL A 66 -12.58 25.38 -16.29
C VAL A 66 -13.99 25.23 -16.84
N GLU A 67 -15.01 25.50 -16.03
CA GLU A 67 -16.42 25.36 -16.41
C GLU A 67 -16.75 26.20 -17.65
N ARG A 68 -16.40 27.49 -17.61
CA ARG A 68 -16.60 28.39 -18.75
C ARG A 68 -15.84 27.93 -19.99
N SER A 69 -14.60 27.48 -19.85
CA SER A 69 -13.81 27.00 -20.99
C SER A 69 -14.48 25.81 -21.67
N LEU A 70 -15.00 24.87 -20.89
CA LEU A 70 -15.74 23.69 -21.38
C LEU A 70 -17.09 24.09 -21.99
N ASP A 71 -17.84 25.01 -21.39
CA ASP A 71 -19.11 25.51 -21.91
C ASP A 71 -18.96 26.19 -23.29
N HIS A 72 -17.80 26.80 -23.55
CA HIS A 72 -17.46 27.39 -24.85
C HIS A 72 -16.82 26.40 -25.83
N GLY A 73 -16.82 25.10 -25.53
CA GLY A 73 -16.32 24.06 -26.42
C GLY A 73 -14.80 23.97 -26.44
N ALA A 74 -14.14 24.10 -25.28
CA ALA A 74 -12.79 23.57 -25.12
C ALA A 74 -12.83 22.05 -25.32
N ASP A 75 -11.86 21.50 -26.04
CA ASP A 75 -11.67 20.06 -26.10
C ASP A 75 -11.09 19.59 -24.75
N VAL A 76 -11.90 18.85 -23.99
CA VAL A 76 -11.54 18.31 -22.68
C VAL A 76 -10.33 17.38 -22.74
N ASN A 77 -10.09 16.76 -23.90
CA ASN A 77 -9.01 15.81 -24.14
C ASN A 77 -7.85 16.42 -24.94
N TYR A 78 -7.78 17.74 -25.04
CA TYR A 78 -6.69 18.44 -25.70
C TYR A 78 -5.36 18.17 -24.98
N ILE A 79 -4.31 17.90 -25.77
CA ILE A 79 -2.96 17.69 -25.26
C ILE A 79 -2.33 19.04 -24.91
N ILE A 80 -2.06 19.25 -23.62
CA ILE A 80 -1.63 20.53 -23.05
C ILE A 80 -0.11 20.68 -22.96
N ASN A 81 0.66 19.60 -23.10
CA ASN A 81 2.11 19.63 -23.00
C ASN A 81 2.81 18.50 -23.78
N HIS A 82 4.14 18.54 -23.78
CA HIS A 82 4.99 17.56 -24.45
C HIS A 82 4.99 16.18 -23.78
N MET A 83 4.36 16.04 -22.62
CA MET A 83 4.15 14.76 -21.94
C MET A 83 2.84 14.09 -22.36
N ASP A 84 2.12 14.60 -23.36
CA ASP A 84 0.81 14.07 -23.81
C ASP A 84 -0.27 14.13 -22.71
N GLU A 85 -0.12 15.04 -21.75
CA GLU A 85 -1.12 15.27 -20.70
C GLU A 85 -2.32 16.05 -21.24
N THR A 86 -3.48 15.79 -20.67
CA THR A 86 -4.70 16.61 -20.77
C THR A 86 -4.89 17.44 -19.50
N ALA A 87 -5.93 18.27 -19.47
CA ALA A 87 -6.30 19.05 -18.29
C ALA A 87 -6.59 18.20 -17.03
N LEU A 88 -6.93 16.92 -17.19
CA LEU A 88 -7.19 15.99 -16.09
C LEU A 88 -5.94 15.73 -15.23
N PHE A 89 -4.76 15.61 -15.85
CA PHE A 89 -3.51 15.31 -15.15
C PHE A 89 -3.09 16.36 -14.12
N PRO A 90 -2.97 17.67 -14.47
CA PRO A 90 -2.62 18.67 -13.48
C PRO A 90 -3.68 18.83 -12.40
N ALA A 91 -4.97 18.67 -12.73
CA ALA A 91 -6.05 18.69 -11.74
C ALA A 91 -5.88 17.57 -10.70
N VAL A 92 -5.55 16.35 -11.13
CA VAL A 92 -5.34 15.20 -10.24
C VAL A 92 -4.07 15.34 -9.43
N ARG A 93 -2.94 15.70 -10.08
CA ARG A 93 -1.64 15.84 -9.41
C ARG A 93 -1.65 16.91 -8.31
N LYS A 94 -2.39 18.00 -8.53
CA LYS A 94 -2.56 19.08 -7.55
C LYS A 94 -3.81 18.93 -6.67
N GLN A 95 -4.52 17.82 -6.80
CA GLN A 95 -5.64 17.45 -5.92
C GLN A 95 -6.84 18.41 -5.99
N HIS A 96 -7.09 19.00 -7.17
CA HIS A 96 -8.25 19.86 -7.43
C HIS A 96 -9.50 19.03 -7.75
N TRP A 97 -10.06 18.34 -6.75
CA TRP A 97 -11.10 17.33 -6.95
C TRP A 97 -12.39 17.83 -7.58
N ASP A 98 -12.83 19.05 -7.28
CA ASP A 98 -13.99 19.67 -7.92
C ASP A 98 -13.79 19.78 -9.44
N ILE A 99 -12.56 20.09 -9.87
CA ILE A 99 -12.18 20.15 -11.28
C ILE A 99 -12.09 18.76 -11.88
N VAL A 100 -11.55 17.78 -11.15
CA VAL A 100 -11.50 16.40 -11.63
C VAL A 100 -12.90 15.86 -11.90
N HIS A 101 -13.83 16.05 -10.96
CA HIS A 101 -15.24 15.70 -11.15
C HIS A 101 -15.85 16.42 -12.35
N LEU A 102 -15.60 17.72 -12.49
CA LEU A 102 -16.10 18.50 -13.62
C LEU A 102 -15.55 17.97 -14.95
N LEU A 103 -14.25 17.76 -15.07
CA LEU A 103 -13.61 17.26 -16.30
C LEU A 103 -14.15 15.87 -16.69
N LEU A 104 -14.27 14.95 -15.73
CA LEU A 104 -14.81 13.61 -15.97
C LEU A 104 -16.28 13.66 -16.39
N THR A 105 -17.09 14.50 -15.75
CA THR A 105 -18.51 14.71 -16.14
C THR A 105 -18.63 15.28 -17.56
N ARG A 106 -17.62 16.02 -18.02
CA ARG A 106 -17.56 16.60 -19.37
C ARG A 106 -16.87 15.70 -20.40
N GLY A 107 -16.62 14.43 -20.06
CA GLY A 107 -16.08 13.42 -20.99
C GLY A 107 -14.55 13.39 -21.09
N ALA A 108 -13.83 13.83 -20.05
CA ALA A 108 -12.40 13.61 -19.97
C ALA A 108 -12.09 12.11 -20.02
N ASP A 109 -11.14 11.74 -20.88
CA ASP A 109 -10.66 10.37 -21.06
C ASP A 109 -9.76 9.99 -19.88
N VAL A 110 -10.32 9.24 -18.94
CA VAL A 110 -9.64 8.73 -17.75
C VAL A 110 -8.65 7.60 -18.07
N HIS A 111 -8.75 6.97 -19.23
CA HIS A 111 -7.84 5.91 -19.66
C HIS A 111 -6.61 6.45 -20.39
N ARG A 112 -6.61 7.75 -20.69
CA ARG A 112 -5.47 8.39 -21.33
C ARG A 112 -4.25 8.27 -20.42
N ARG A 113 -3.14 7.87 -21.01
CA ARG A 113 -1.83 7.83 -20.37
C ARG A 113 -0.95 8.93 -20.97
N ASN A 114 -0.27 9.67 -20.12
CA ASN A 114 0.77 10.60 -20.54
C ASN A 114 2.04 9.79 -20.90
N LYS A 115 3.11 10.43 -21.39
CA LYS A 115 4.36 9.76 -21.79
C LYS A 115 5.10 9.04 -20.66
N VAL A 116 4.79 9.40 -19.42
CA VAL A 116 5.34 8.76 -18.22
C VAL A 116 4.46 7.57 -17.79
N GLY A 117 3.28 7.40 -18.40
CA GLY A 117 2.33 6.38 -18.02
C GLY A 117 1.62 6.71 -16.70
N ASP A 118 1.49 8.00 -16.36
CA ASP A 118 0.99 8.46 -15.05
C ASP A 118 -0.35 7.84 -14.68
N ASN A 119 -0.44 7.42 -13.43
CA ASN A 119 -1.52 6.62 -12.89
C ASN A 119 -2.46 7.46 -12.05
N LEU A 120 -3.58 7.80 -12.65
CA LEU A 120 -4.69 8.49 -11.99
C LEU A 120 -5.06 7.83 -10.65
N VAL A 121 -5.21 6.50 -10.62
CA VAL A 121 -5.52 5.73 -9.41
C VAL A 121 -4.45 5.90 -8.34
N TYR A 122 -3.16 5.84 -8.70
CA TYR A 122 -2.05 6.05 -7.77
C TYR A 122 -2.12 7.43 -7.11
N PHE A 123 -2.32 8.50 -7.88
CA PHE A 123 -2.45 9.85 -7.32
C PHE A 123 -3.70 10.01 -6.44
N ALA A 124 -4.81 9.39 -6.84
CA ALA A 124 -6.02 9.37 -6.04
C ALA A 124 -5.80 8.69 -4.68
N VAL A 125 -5.15 7.52 -4.67
CA VAL A 125 -4.79 6.81 -3.43
C VAL A 125 -3.78 7.61 -2.60
N SER A 126 -2.78 8.22 -3.24
CA SER A 126 -1.75 9.05 -2.58
C SER A 126 -2.36 10.23 -1.84
N SER A 127 -3.49 10.76 -2.33
CA SER A 127 -4.24 11.82 -1.66
C SER A 127 -5.15 11.38 -0.53
N GLY A 128 -5.48 10.08 -0.44
CA GLY A 128 -6.45 9.55 0.51
C GLY A 128 -7.92 9.87 0.18
N SER A 129 -8.23 10.33 -1.03
CA SER A 129 -9.61 10.65 -1.44
C SER A 129 -10.38 9.40 -1.88
N TYR A 130 -11.20 8.84 -0.99
CA TYR A 130 -12.04 7.67 -1.28
C TYR A 130 -12.96 7.89 -2.48
N ASP A 131 -13.69 9.01 -2.52
CA ASP A 131 -14.67 9.30 -3.58
C ASP A 131 -14.03 9.34 -4.95
N LEU A 132 -12.79 9.81 -5.01
CA LEU A 132 -12.05 9.88 -6.26
C LEU A 132 -11.53 8.51 -6.70
N VAL A 133 -10.97 7.72 -5.78
CA VAL A 133 -10.55 6.35 -6.09
C VAL A 133 -11.76 5.58 -6.62
N LYS A 134 -12.92 5.73 -5.96
CA LYS A 134 -14.18 5.12 -6.39
C LYS A 134 -14.59 5.58 -7.77
N LEU A 135 -14.59 6.89 -8.02
CA LEU A 135 -14.92 7.43 -9.33
C LEU A 135 -14.03 6.87 -10.44
N MET A 136 -12.72 6.75 -10.21
CA MET A 136 -11.79 6.20 -11.20
C MET A 136 -12.04 4.72 -11.47
N LEU A 137 -12.31 3.93 -10.44
CA LEU A 137 -12.64 2.51 -10.57
C LEU A 137 -14.00 2.29 -11.23
N ASP A 138 -15.00 3.14 -10.92
CA ASP A 138 -16.32 3.13 -11.57
C ASP A 138 -16.22 3.42 -13.07
N GLN A 139 -15.19 4.16 -13.50
CA GLN A 139 -14.86 4.37 -14.92
C GLN A 139 -13.96 3.26 -15.50
N CYS A 140 -13.88 2.10 -14.85
CA CYS A 140 -13.10 0.94 -15.30
C CYS A 140 -11.59 1.20 -15.48
N VAL A 141 -11.02 2.18 -14.77
CA VAL A 141 -9.57 2.36 -14.74
C VAL A 141 -8.96 1.17 -13.99
N ASP A 142 -7.87 0.61 -14.53
CA ASP A 142 -7.16 -0.51 -13.91
C ASP A 142 -6.71 -0.12 -12.49
N SER A 143 -7.20 -0.86 -11.49
CA SER A 143 -6.86 -0.67 -10.07
C SER A 143 -5.38 -0.91 -9.77
N ASN A 144 -4.68 -1.61 -10.67
CA ASN A 144 -3.26 -1.93 -10.57
C ASN A 144 -2.37 -0.95 -11.34
N SER A 145 -2.95 0.07 -11.98
CA SER A 145 -2.20 1.00 -12.82
C SER A 145 -1.10 1.70 -12.01
N HIS A 146 0.13 1.29 -12.32
CA HIS A 146 1.47 1.60 -11.80
C HIS A 146 2.49 2.25 -12.71
N VAL A 147 3.39 3.13 -12.24
CA VAL A 147 4.65 3.37 -12.97
C VAL A 147 5.63 2.33 -12.45
N GLU A 148 6.46 1.79 -13.32
CA GLU A 148 7.53 0.89 -12.90
C GLU A 148 8.48 1.63 -11.93
N GLY A 149 8.69 1.06 -10.74
CA GLY A 149 9.43 1.69 -9.64
C GLY A 149 8.59 2.54 -8.68
N ASP A 150 7.31 2.79 -8.99
CA ASP A 150 6.36 3.31 -8.00
C ASP A 150 5.79 2.19 -7.14
N VAL A 151 5.30 2.57 -5.97
CA VAL A 151 4.61 1.67 -5.05
C VAL A 151 3.24 1.29 -5.64
N PRO A 152 2.87 0.00 -5.73
CA PRO A 152 1.55 -0.43 -6.16
C PRO A 152 0.41 0.29 -5.40
N PRO A 153 -0.72 0.63 -6.05
CA PRO A 153 -1.78 1.41 -5.41
C PRO A 153 -2.32 0.78 -4.12
N LEU A 154 -2.51 -0.55 -4.11
CA LEU A 154 -2.96 -1.27 -2.91
C LEU A 154 -1.93 -1.18 -1.78
N LEU A 155 -0.65 -1.37 -2.09
CA LEU A 155 0.43 -1.24 -1.11
C LEU A 155 0.51 0.17 -0.55
N LEU A 156 0.35 1.20 -1.38
CA LEU A 156 0.31 2.58 -0.93
C LEU A 156 -0.86 2.84 0.03
N ALA A 157 -2.06 2.34 -0.29
CA ALA A 157 -3.24 2.48 0.57
C ALA A 157 -3.02 1.84 1.95
N VAL A 158 -2.42 0.65 1.99
CA VAL A 158 -2.08 -0.04 3.24
C VAL A 158 -1.00 0.73 4.01
N ARG A 159 0.06 1.18 3.35
CA ARG A 159 1.14 1.97 3.97
C ARG A 159 0.63 3.27 4.59
N ARG A 160 -0.42 3.86 4.04
CA ARG A 160 -1.10 5.04 4.58
C ARG A 160 -2.18 4.71 5.63
N GLY A 161 -2.60 3.45 5.74
CA GLY A 161 -3.65 3.01 6.67
C GLY A 161 -5.07 3.35 6.20
N TYR A 162 -5.28 3.59 4.91
CA TYR A 162 -6.58 3.97 4.36
C TYR A 162 -7.49 2.75 4.15
N LEU A 163 -8.04 2.20 5.24
CA LEU A 163 -8.87 0.98 5.22
C LEU A 163 -9.98 1.00 4.16
N ASP A 164 -10.71 2.11 4.04
CA ASP A 164 -11.82 2.21 3.08
C ASP A 164 -11.34 2.14 1.62
N ILE A 165 -10.16 2.69 1.34
CA ILE A 165 -9.51 2.62 0.02
C ILE A 165 -8.94 1.24 -0.23
N VAL A 166 -8.35 0.59 0.79
CA VAL A 166 -7.87 -0.79 0.71
C VAL A 166 -9.02 -1.74 0.33
N ARG A 167 -10.17 -1.60 0.98
CA ARG A 167 -11.39 -2.38 0.68
C ARG A 167 -11.80 -2.22 -0.77
N LEU A 168 -11.90 -0.97 -1.21
CA LEU A 168 -12.33 -0.60 -2.55
C LEU A 168 -11.39 -1.13 -3.64
N LEU A 169 -10.08 -0.96 -3.46
CA LEU A 169 -9.07 -1.47 -4.40
C LEU A 169 -9.07 -2.99 -4.46
N PHE A 170 -9.15 -3.65 -3.29
CA PHE A 170 -9.18 -5.11 -3.22
C PHE A 170 -10.42 -5.68 -3.92
N ASP A 171 -11.59 -5.11 -3.67
CA ASP A 171 -12.85 -5.51 -4.33
C ASP A 171 -12.84 -5.25 -5.85
N SER A 172 -11.98 -4.34 -6.31
CA SER A 172 -11.78 -4.03 -7.73
C SER A 172 -10.74 -4.92 -8.42
N GLY A 173 -10.17 -5.90 -7.70
CA GLY A 173 -9.20 -6.85 -8.26
C GLY A 173 -7.74 -6.39 -8.18
N ALA A 174 -7.41 -5.53 -7.21
CA ALA A 174 -6.02 -5.16 -6.97
C ALA A 174 -5.17 -6.35 -6.49
N TYR A 175 -3.94 -6.48 -7.00
CA TYR A 175 -3.04 -7.58 -6.65
C TYR A 175 -2.47 -7.41 -5.23
N ILE A 176 -2.72 -8.39 -4.37
CA ILE A 176 -2.21 -8.39 -2.98
C ILE A 176 -0.73 -8.78 -2.87
N ASP A 177 -0.16 -9.37 -3.92
CA ASP A 177 1.23 -9.80 -3.96
C ASP A 177 2.17 -8.78 -4.59
N ASP A 178 1.62 -7.71 -5.19
CA ASP A 178 2.45 -6.68 -5.79
C ASP A 178 3.30 -6.04 -4.70
N SER A 179 4.61 -6.10 -4.90
CA SER A 179 5.60 -5.57 -3.98
C SER A 179 6.28 -4.33 -4.54
N ASP A 180 6.85 -3.53 -3.65
CA ASP A 180 7.78 -2.48 -4.07
C ASP A 180 9.20 -3.02 -4.32
N ASP A 181 10.14 -2.10 -4.61
CA ASP A 181 11.55 -2.39 -4.87
C ASP A 181 12.28 -3.10 -3.71
N TRP A 182 11.74 -3.02 -2.48
CA TRP A 182 12.28 -3.74 -1.31
C TRP A 182 11.66 -5.12 -1.13
N GLY A 183 10.70 -5.50 -1.99
CA GLY A 183 9.94 -6.74 -1.86
C GLY A 183 8.87 -6.68 -0.78
N GLU A 184 8.51 -5.50 -0.26
CA GLU A 184 7.43 -5.37 0.71
C GLU A 184 6.07 -5.49 0.00
N THR A 185 5.24 -6.45 0.41
CA THR A 185 3.86 -6.60 -0.06
C THR A 185 2.88 -5.87 0.87
N PRO A 186 1.62 -5.63 0.46
CA PRO A 186 0.57 -5.08 1.32
C PRO A 186 0.47 -5.79 2.68
N LEU A 187 0.59 -7.12 2.69
CA LEU A 187 0.56 -7.89 3.93
C LEU A 187 1.78 -7.60 4.84
N HIS A 188 2.97 -7.45 4.26
CA HIS A 188 4.17 -7.12 5.02
C HIS A 188 3.99 -5.80 5.78
N VAL A 189 3.49 -4.78 5.08
CA VAL A 189 3.28 -3.46 5.66
C VAL A 189 2.17 -3.47 6.71
N ALA A 190 1.07 -4.20 6.48
CA ALA A 190 -0.03 -4.30 7.44
C ALA A 190 0.44 -4.93 8.77
N VAL A 191 1.26 -6.00 8.72
CA VAL A 191 1.86 -6.63 9.90
C VAL A 191 2.92 -5.74 10.54
N GLY A 192 3.80 -5.16 9.73
CA GLY A 192 4.90 -4.29 10.22
C GLY A 192 4.40 -3.03 10.91
N ALA A 193 3.23 -2.51 10.51
CA ALA A 193 2.58 -1.36 11.13
C ALA A 193 1.52 -1.74 12.19
N SER A 194 1.33 -3.04 12.50
CA SER A 194 0.31 -3.56 13.43
C SER A 194 -1.11 -3.05 13.10
N GLN A 195 -1.45 -3.00 11.81
CA GLN A 195 -2.76 -2.54 11.31
C GLN A 195 -3.80 -3.66 11.40
N HIS A 196 -4.30 -3.91 12.62
CA HIS A 196 -5.23 -5.00 12.89
C HIS A 196 -6.51 -4.93 12.05
N ASP A 197 -7.02 -3.73 11.76
CA ASP A 197 -8.26 -3.56 10.97
C ASP A 197 -8.08 -4.00 9.51
N ILE A 198 -6.94 -3.65 8.90
CA ILE A 198 -6.60 -4.06 7.53
C ILE A 198 -6.28 -5.56 7.48
N LEU A 199 -5.58 -6.08 8.48
CA LEU A 199 -5.33 -7.51 8.63
C LEU A 199 -6.63 -8.32 8.77
N SER A 200 -7.56 -7.85 9.60
CA SER A 200 -8.88 -8.47 9.77
C SER A 200 -9.64 -8.52 8.45
N PHE A 201 -9.59 -7.42 7.67
CA PHE A 201 -10.17 -7.41 6.33
C PHE A 201 -9.50 -8.41 5.38
N PHE A 202 -8.17 -8.53 5.36
CA PHE A 202 -7.48 -9.53 4.54
C PHE A 202 -7.81 -10.97 4.96
N ILE A 203 -8.01 -11.22 6.26
CA ILE A 203 -8.48 -12.50 6.77
C ILE A 203 -9.89 -12.81 6.29
N GLU A 204 -10.81 -11.85 6.37
CA GLU A 204 -12.19 -11.98 5.87
C GLU A 204 -12.23 -12.30 4.37
N LYS A 205 -11.25 -11.83 3.60
CA LYS A 205 -11.12 -12.09 2.17
C LYS A 205 -10.37 -13.38 1.83
N ASP A 206 -10.13 -14.25 2.82
CA ASP A 206 -9.48 -15.56 2.66
C ASP A 206 -8.10 -15.50 1.96
N VAL A 207 -7.37 -14.39 2.12
CA VAL A 207 -6.07 -14.14 1.44
C VAL A 207 -5.05 -15.25 1.71
N PHE A 208 -5.06 -15.82 2.91
CA PHE A 208 -4.17 -16.91 3.32
C PHE A 208 -4.59 -18.26 2.75
N ARG A 209 -5.89 -18.54 2.61
CA ARG A 209 -6.37 -19.81 2.03
C ARG A 209 -6.13 -19.90 0.53
N GLN A 210 -6.10 -18.75 -0.14
CA GLN A 210 -5.77 -18.67 -1.56
C GLN A 210 -4.27 -18.82 -1.83
N ASP A 211 -3.44 -18.72 -0.80
CA ASP A 211 -2.00 -18.98 -0.89
C ASP A 211 -1.71 -20.49 -0.90
N LYS A 212 -1.54 -21.07 -2.09
CA LYS A 212 -1.21 -22.50 -2.22
C LYS A 212 0.15 -22.87 -1.64
N THR A 213 1.07 -21.91 -1.54
CA THR A 213 2.43 -22.15 -1.01
C THR A 213 2.52 -21.86 0.49
N GLY A 214 1.52 -21.17 1.07
CA GLY A 214 1.48 -20.78 2.49
C GLY A 214 2.56 -19.76 2.88
N THR A 215 3.31 -19.24 1.91
CA THR A 215 4.46 -18.35 2.08
C THR A 215 4.07 -17.00 2.67
N ARG A 216 2.91 -16.46 2.28
CA ARG A 216 2.37 -15.20 2.82
C ARG A 216 2.10 -15.32 4.32
N GLY A 217 1.48 -16.43 4.71
CA GLY A 217 1.19 -16.76 6.10
C GLY A 217 2.47 -16.92 6.91
N ALA A 218 3.44 -17.68 6.39
CA ALA A 218 4.72 -17.91 7.04
C ALA A 218 5.51 -16.61 7.26
N ASP A 219 5.61 -15.76 6.22
CA ASP A 219 6.32 -14.48 6.31
C ASP A 219 5.65 -13.53 7.31
N ALA A 220 4.32 -13.42 7.27
CA ALA A 220 3.56 -12.60 8.20
C ALA A 220 3.70 -13.08 9.65
N LEU A 221 3.64 -14.39 9.88
CA LEU A 221 3.82 -14.99 11.22
C LEU A 221 5.23 -14.75 11.75
N GLU A 222 6.27 -14.97 10.94
CA GLU A 222 7.66 -14.73 11.35
C GLU A 222 7.87 -13.26 11.73
N MET A 223 7.32 -12.32 10.95
CA MET A 223 7.41 -10.90 11.28
C MET A 223 6.69 -10.53 12.59
N ALA A 224 5.50 -11.09 12.83
CA ALA A 224 4.78 -10.87 14.08
C ALA A 224 5.60 -11.37 15.29
N VAL A 225 6.26 -12.52 15.15
CA VAL A 225 7.14 -13.10 16.16
C VAL A 225 8.36 -12.23 16.43
N ILE A 226 9.08 -11.81 15.38
CA ILE A 226 10.29 -10.97 15.52
C ILE A 226 9.97 -9.65 16.22
N ARG A 227 8.74 -9.15 16.03
CA ARG A 227 8.26 -7.91 16.65
C ARG A 227 7.69 -8.10 18.05
N GLY A 228 7.40 -9.33 18.48
CA GLY A 228 6.72 -9.60 19.74
C GLY A 228 5.23 -9.19 19.76
N ASP A 229 4.58 -9.11 18.59
CA ASP A 229 3.19 -8.70 18.45
C ASP A 229 2.21 -9.89 18.57
N MET A 230 1.81 -10.19 19.81
CA MET A 230 0.84 -11.25 20.14
C MET A 230 -0.55 -11.06 19.49
N PRO A 231 -1.17 -9.86 19.51
CA PRO A 231 -2.42 -9.61 18.81
C PRO A 231 -2.36 -9.93 17.31
N THR A 232 -1.34 -9.42 16.60
CA THR A 232 -1.18 -9.70 15.17
C THR A 232 -0.96 -11.18 14.91
N LEU A 233 -0.13 -11.85 15.73
CA LEU A 233 0.07 -13.30 15.63
C LEU A 233 -1.26 -14.07 15.78
N THR A 234 -2.08 -13.70 16.76
CA THR A 234 -3.36 -14.36 17.05
C THR A 234 -4.32 -14.24 15.85
N LEU A 235 -4.41 -13.04 15.26
CA LEU A 235 -5.22 -12.79 14.07
C LEU A 235 -4.72 -13.61 12.87
N LEU A 236 -3.42 -13.65 12.61
CA LEU A 236 -2.85 -14.42 11.52
C LEU A 236 -3.15 -15.92 11.65
N LEU A 237 -3.05 -16.47 12.87
CA LEU A 237 -3.41 -17.87 13.15
C LEU A 237 -4.90 -18.13 12.96
N GLU A 238 -5.78 -17.20 13.35
CA GLU A 238 -7.22 -17.25 13.08
C GLU A 238 -7.55 -17.21 11.59
N GLY A 239 -6.75 -16.47 10.82
CA GLY A 239 -6.81 -16.44 9.36
C GLY A 239 -6.31 -17.70 8.65
N GLY A 240 -5.79 -18.69 9.41
CA GLY A 240 -5.31 -19.95 8.86
C GLY A 240 -3.87 -19.91 8.33
N ALA A 241 -3.05 -18.94 8.76
CA ALA A 241 -1.63 -18.96 8.48
C ALA A 241 -0.96 -20.16 9.20
N ASP A 242 -0.19 -20.96 8.47
CA ASP A 242 0.46 -22.15 9.00
C ASP A 242 1.89 -21.85 9.52
N PRO A 243 2.20 -22.02 10.82
CA PRO A 243 3.49 -21.75 11.42
C PRO A 243 4.55 -22.80 11.07
N LEU A 244 4.16 -23.93 10.46
CA LEU A 244 5.04 -24.99 9.99
C LEU A 244 5.45 -24.80 8.53
N VAL A 245 4.99 -23.76 7.85
CA VAL A 245 5.50 -23.41 6.52
C VAL A 245 6.83 -22.68 6.68
N ARG A 246 7.82 -23.13 5.90
CA ARG A 246 9.19 -22.61 5.92
C ARG A 246 9.44 -21.57 4.83
N ARG A 247 10.20 -20.54 5.18
CA ARG A 247 10.78 -19.57 4.25
C ARG A 247 12.13 -20.05 3.69
N TRP A 248 12.46 -19.61 2.47
CA TRP A 248 13.75 -19.85 1.81
C TRP A 248 14.99 -19.36 2.57
N THR A 249 14.86 -18.42 3.52
CA THR A 249 16.02 -17.81 4.21
C THR A 249 16.10 -18.05 5.72
N ARG A 250 15.01 -18.45 6.41
CA ARG A 250 14.99 -18.64 7.89
C ARG A 250 13.95 -19.66 8.34
N HIS A 251 14.17 -20.15 9.57
CA HIS A 251 13.42 -21.19 10.27
C HIS A 251 11.90 -20.97 10.26
N HIS A 252 11.13 -22.04 10.47
CA HIS A 252 9.69 -22.00 10.75
C HIS A 252 9.34 -20.93 11.81
N ALA A 253 8.20 -20.25 11.67
CA ALA A 253 7.81 -19.16 12.58
C ALA A 253 7.78 -19.62 14.06
N ILE A 254 7.35 -20.85 14.31
CA ILE A 254 7.35 -21.49 15.63
C ILE A 254 8.77 -21.69 16.20
N ILE A 255 9.74 -22.03 15.33
CA ILE A 255 11.15 -22.17 15.72
C ILE A 255 11.74 -20.78 16.01
N THR A 256 11.42 -19.79 15.19
CA THR A 256 11.83 -18.40 15.43
C THR A 256 11.31 -17.90 16.77
N ALA A 257 10.07 -18.22 17.14
CA ALA A 257 9.50 -17.86 18.45
C ALA A 257 10.23 -18.53 19.61
N ALA A 258 10.53 -19.83 19.47
CA ALA A 258 11.32 -20.56 20.46
C ALA A 258 12.73 -19.95 20.61
N LEU A 259 13.41 -19.60 19.52
CA LEU A 259 14.74 -18.99 19.58
C LEU A 259 14.71 -17.54 20.11
N ALA A 260 13.63 -16.80 19.86
CA ALA A 260 13.42 -15.43 20.32
C ALA A 260 13.01 -15.31 21.80
N ARG A 261 12.75 -16.44 22.49
CA ARG A 261 12.26 -16.49 23.88
C ARG A 261 10.81 -16.05 24.07
N GLU A 262 10.02 -16.12 23.01
CA GLU A 262 8.59 -15.80 23.04
C GLU A 262 7.78 -17.05 23.41
N ASP A 263 7.87 -17.47 24.68
CA ASP A 263 7.20 -18.65 25.23
C ASP A 263 5.71 -18.70 24.85
N GLY A 264 5.00 -17.58 25.03
CA GLY A 264 3.55 -17.50 24.79
C GLY A 264 3.17 -17.67 23.32
N MET A 265 3.98 -17.12 22.41
CA MET A 265 3.78 -17.25 20.97
C MET A 265 4.00 -18.68 20.51
N ALA A 266 5.07 -19.33 20.98
CA ALA A 266 5.39 -20.70 20.62
C ALA A 266 4.31 -21.68 21.13
N ILE A 267 3.85 -21.49 22.37
CA ILE A 267 2.73 -22.27 22.93
C ILE A 267 1.47 -22.09 22.08
N LEU A 268 1.08 -20.84 21.77
CA LEU A 268 -0.12 -20.54 20.99
C LEU A 268 -0.10 -21.21 19.60
N MET A 269 1.04 -21.10 18.90
CA MET A 269 1.22 -21.74 17.59
C MET A 269 1.13 -23.27 17.69
N THR A 270 1.69 -23.86 18.74
CA THR A 270 1.62 -25.31 18.97
C THR A 270 0.20 -25.77 19.26
N GLU A 271 -0.53 -25.06 20.12
CA GLU A 271 -1.91 -25.37 20.48
C GLU A 271 -2.87 -25.33 19.29
N ARG A 272 -2.73 -24.32 18.43
CA ARG A 272 -3.69 -24.08 17.35
C ARG A 272 -3.44 -24.93 16.11
N LEU A 273 -2.20 -25.33 15.81
CA LEU A 273 -1.86 -25.86 14.47
C LEU A 273 -0.97 -27.11 14.46
N VAL A 274 -0.30 -27.45 15.56
CA VAL A 274 0.57 -28.63 15.61
C VAL A 274 -0.20 -29.80 16.25
N VAL A 275 -0.75 -30.68 15.40
CA VAL A 275 -1.54 -31.86 15.84
C VAL A 275 -0.69 -32.81 16.71
N GLU A 276 0.62 -32.90 16.45
CA GLU A 276 1.56 -33.64 17.29
C GLU A 276 2.87 -32.85 17.49
N PRO A 277 3.30 -32.62 18.74
CA PRO A 277 4.44 -31.75 19.05
C PRO A 277 5.80 -32.35 18.65
N GLY A 278 5.82 -33.60 18.14
CA GLY A 278 6.98 -34.28 17.54
C GLY A 278 7.31 -33.84 16.11
N PHE A 279 6.96 -32.61 15.72
CA PHE A 279 7.37 -32.02 14.45
C PHE A 279 8.91 -32.03 14.34
N LEU A 280 9.41 -32.60 13.24
CA LEU A 280 10.82 -32.58 12.87
C LEU A 280 11.04 -31.57 11.76
N ASP A 281 12.02 -30.70 11.93
CA ASP A 281 12.46 -29.80 10.87
C ASP A 281 13.37 -30.50 9.85
N GLU A 282 13.85 -29.78 8.83
CA GLU A 282 14.79 -30.33 7.84
C GLU A 282 16.14 -30.78 8.41
N HIS A 283 16.51 -30.30 9.60
CA HIS A 283 17.73 -30.69 10.30
C HIS A 283 17.51 -31.92 11.19
N GLY A 284 16.30 -32.50 11.18
CA GLY A 284 15.92 -33.63 12.02
C GLY A 284 15.81 -33.26 13.49
N LYS A 285 15.59 -31.98 13.81
CA LYS A 285 15.45 -31.48 15.18
C LYS A 285 13.97 -31.28 15.50
N GLU A 286 13.58 -31.73 16.69
CA GLU A 286 12.22 -31.53 17.21
C GLU A 286 12.03 -30.10 17.74
N LEU A 287 10.78 -29.61 17.79
CA LEU A 287 10.45 -28.30 18.40
C LEU A 287 10.99 -28.15 19.83
N PHE A 288 10.99 -29.25 20.57
CA PHE A 288 11.50 -29.31 21.93
C PHE A 288 12.98 -28.93 21.99
N TRP A 289 13.79 -29.34 21.00
CA TRP A 289 15.23 -28.99 20.92
C TRP A 289 15.42 -27.47 20.82
N TYR A 290 14.61 -26.82 19.98
CA TYR A 290 14.62 -25.36 19.82
C TYR A 290 14.12 -24.64 21.06
N ALA A 291 13.13 -25.19 21.79
CA ALA A 291 12.66 -24.64 23.05
C ALA A 291 13.78 -24.61 24.11
N VAL A 292 14.55 -25.70 24.22
CA VAL A 292 15.70 -25.80 25.14
C VAL A 292 16.82 -24.86 24.70
N LYS A 293 17.16 -24.83 23.41
CA LYS A 293 18.21 -23.94 22.86
C LYS A 293 17.87 -22.47 23.07
N GLY A 294 16.61 -22.11 22.83
CA GLY A 294 16.07 -20.77 23.03
C GLY A 294 16.02 -20.37 24.51
N ARG A 295 16.01 -21.35 25.43
CA ARG A 295 15.79 -21.19 26.87
C ARG A 295 14.35 -20.79 27.23
N CYS A 296 13.40 -21.24 26.42
CA CYS A 296 11.97 -21.06 26.61
C CYS A 296 11.44 -22.00 27.69
N GLN A 297 11.46 -21.55 28.95
CA GLN A 297 11.13 -22.40 30.11
C GLN A 297 9.68 -22.89 30.07
N ARG A 298 8.74 -22.00 29.76
CA ARG A 298 7.32 -22.36 29.76
C ARG A 298 7.00 -23.26 28.58
N TYR A 299 7.56 -22.96 27.41
CA TYR A 299 7.35 -23.78 26.23
C TYR A 299 8.00 -25.17 26.37
N THR A 300 9.20 -25.25 26.97
CA THR A 300 9.87 -26.53 27.29
C THR A 300 8.97 -27.39 28.19
N ARG A 301 8.45 -26.81 29.29
CA ARG A 301 7.52 -27.53 30.18
C ARG A 301 6.26 -27.96 29.45
N TYR A 302 5.67 -27.07 28.66
CA TYR A 302 4.46 -27.36 27.89
C TYR A 302 4.66 -28.56 26.93
N LEU A 303 5.81 -28.63 26.25
CA LEU A 303 6.13 -29.73 25.36
C LEU A 303 6.37 -31.05 26.13
N MET A 304 7.00 -31.02 27.30
CA MET A 304 7.13 -32.19 28.18
C MET A 304 5.76 -32.70 28.65
N ASP A 305 4.86 -31.80 29.05
CA ASP A 305 3.50 -32.16 29.47
C ASP A 305 2.69 -32.79 28.33
N LYS A 306 3.05 -32.52 27.07
CA LYS A 306 2.49 -33.18 25.89
C LYS A 306 3.14 -34.53 25.54
N GLY A 307 4.08 -35.01 26.35
CA GLY A 307 4.69 -36.34 26.23
C GLY A 307 5.91 -36.42 25.32
N LEU A 308 6.56 -35.30 25.00
CA LEU A 308 7.88 -35.32 24.35
C LEU A 308 8.95 -35.76 25.34
N ASP A 309 9.64 -36.84 25.00
CA ASP A 309 10.65 -37.46 25.83
C ASP A 309 12.05 -36.86 25.55
N PRO A 310 12.70 -36.23 26.55
CA PRO A 310 14.05 -35.70 26.42
C PRO A 310 15.13 -36.78 26.24
N ASP A 311 14.86 -38.05 26.57
CA ASP A 311 15.82 -39.15 26.48
C ASP A 311 15.92 -39.79 25.08
N ARG A 312 15.24 -39.22 24.07
CA ARG A 312 15.33 -39.70 22.68
C ARG A 312 16.73 -39.49 22.08
N ASP A 313 17.13 -40.40 21.18
CA ASP A 313 18.42 -40.35 20.46
C ASP A 313 18.68 -39.05 19.66
N LEU A 314 17.63 -38.26 19.40
CA LEU A 314 17.70 -36.96 18.71
C LEU A 314 18.39 -35.86 19.55
N TRP A 315 18.65 -36.14 20.83
CA TRP A 315 19.12 -35.20 21.86
C TRP A 315 20.61 -35.28 22.18
N LYS A 316 21.38 -36.14 21.50
CA LYS A 316 22.83 -36.35 21.72
C LYS A 316 23.72 -35.10 21.56
N GLU A 317 23.16 -33.99 21.08
CA GLU A 317 23.86 -32.72 20.89
C GLU A 317 23.49 -31.67 21.95
N VAL A 318 22.57 -31.98 22.87
CA VAL A 318 22.10 -31.04 23.90
C VAL A 318 22.99 -31.15 25.14
N ASP A 319 23.99 -30.29 25.22
CA ASP A 319 24.89 -30.23 26.37
C ASP A 319 24.53 -29.12 27.37
N GLY A 320 25.22 -29.10 28.52
CA GLY A 320 25.05 -28.06 29.53
C GLY A 320 25.38 -26.63 29.05
N SER A 321 26.13 -26.48 27.95
CA SER A 321 26.44 -25.17 27.36
C SER A 321 25.25 -24.60 26.58
N MET A 322 24.45 -25.47 25.93
CA MET A 322 23.25 -25.09 25.18
C MET A 322 22.17 -24.49 26.10
N VAL A 323 21.99 -25.06 27.29
CA VAL A 323 21.03 -24.56 28.28
C VAL A 323 21.50 -23.24 28.93
N GLY A 324 22.81 -22.96 28.84
CA GLY A 324 23.42 -21.66 29.14
C GLY A 324 23.06 -21.08 30.51
N GLY A 325 22.90 -21.95 31.52
CA GLY A 325 22.62 -21.55 32.90
C GLY A 325 21.16 -21.33 33.25
N SER A 326 20.19 -21.69 32.39
CA SER A 326 18.78 -21.74 32.83
C SER A 326 18.58 -22.90 33.81
N ALA A 327 18.72 -22.62 35.11
CA ALA A 327 18.62 -23.61 36.18
C ALA A 327 17.31 -24.42 36.11
N LEU A 328 16.22 -23.76 35.74
CA LEU A 328 14.91 -24.40 35.56
C LEU A 328 14.88 -25.39 34.38
N VAL A 329 15.44 -25.03 33.22
CA VAL A 329 15.50 -25.97 32.08
C VAL A 329 16.42 -27.16 32.39
N VAL A 330 17.55 -26.90 33.07
CA VAL A 330 18.45 -27.95 33.56
C VAL A 330 17.76 -28.90 34.54
N GLU A 331 16.99 -28.36 35.48
CA GLU A 331 16.21 -29.14 36.44
C GLU A 331 15.13 -29.97 35.74
N MET A 332 14.44 -29.39 34.76
CA MET A 332 13.40 -30.09 33.98
C MET A 332 13.96 -31.26 33.17
N LEU A 333 15.13 -31.11 32.55
CA LEU A 333 15.75 -32.18 31.74
C LEU A 333 16.41 -33.28 32.58
N GLY A 334 16.76 -32.99 33.84
CA GLY A 334 17.46 -33.92 34.71
C GLY A 334 18.93 -34.14 34.32
N ALA A 335 19.70 -34.73 35.25
CA ALA A 335 21.16 -34.87 35.09
C ALA A 335 21.59 -35.99 34.11
N GLY A 336 20.67 -36.84 33.64
CA GLY A 336 20.94 -37.93 32.70
C GLY A 336 21.07 -37.45 31.25
N VAL A 337 20.13 -36.60 30.82
CA VAL A 337 20.05 -36.03 29.46
C VAL A 337 21.26 -35.14 29.14
N LEU A 338 21.76 -34.38 30.12
CA LEU A 338 22.86 -33.41 29.93
C LEU A 338 24.28 -34.03 29.97
N LYS A 339 24.38 -35.35 30.14
CA LYS A 339 25.65 -36.09 30.26
C LYS A 339 25.98 -36.98 29.05
N ALA A 340 25.05 -37.11 28.10
CA ALA A 340 25.28 -37.74 26.81
C ALA A 340 25.92 -36.74 25.85
#